data_AF-A0A3A8KXE1-F1
#
_entry.id   AF-A0A3A8KXE1-F1
#
_cell.length_a   1.000
_cell.length_b   1.000
_cell.length_c   1.000
_cell.angle_alpha   90.00
_cell.angle_beta   90.00
_cell.angle_gamma   90.00
#
_symmetry.space_group_name_H-M   'P 1'
#
loop_
_entity.id
_entity.type
_entity.pdbx_description
1 polymer ?
#
loop_
_entity_poly.entity_id
_entity_poly.type
_entity_poly.pdbx_seq_one_letter_code
_entity_poly.pdbx_strand_id
1 'polypeptide(L)'
;MITLLCLSCASTGPSRYEQTDSATSACLRNPACYNLPGNEAVLPWVGQAARAAATASATLRVLEAADVARIEYLLVECAKEANFKVNEREYGEGKIPDDDECKRVVGKDKDGLPIARQMELGKLKHDRAFRCVQEEIVRLFPDHVSIEPRYGPNDKSGGYALTGRWTKSMKPDVVLHASGQPDQIQCIYDFKFPCTKLSKADPLSNSDTLTQLGRYKDLGRNCKPAIVTPQMGVVRE
;
A
#
# COMPACT_ATOMS: atom_id res chain seq x y z
N MET A 1 5.91 -35.15 74.71
CA MET A 1 5.84 -36.14 73.63
C MET A 1 7.19 -36.12 72.92
N ILE A 2 8.05 -37.09 73.23
CA ILE A 2 8.42 -38.29 72.43
C ILE A 2 9.57 -37.95 71.42
N THR A 3 10.85 -38.20 71.76
CA THR A 3 11.71 -39.40 71.47
C THR A 3 12.33 -39.35 70.05
N LEU A 4 13.65 -39.07 69.89
CA LEU A 4 14.80 -39.99 69.60
C LEU A 4 14.71 -40.69 68.21
N LEU A 5 15.69 -40.74 67.29
CA LEU A 5 17.03 -41.39 67.28
C LEU A 5 17.58 -41.23 65.82
N CYS A 6 18.81 -40.78 65.57
CA CYS A 6 20.09 -41.52 65.39
C CYS A 6 20.46 -42.03 63.97
N LEU A 7 21.74 -41.77 63.66
CA LEU A 7 22.75 -42.55 62.94
C LEU A 7 22.83 -42.60 61.39
N SER A 8 24.05 -42.28 60.94
CA SER A 8 24.63 -42.42 59.61
C SER A 8 24.82 -43.86 59.14
N CYS A 9 24.90 -44.05 57.82
CA CYS A 9 25.77 -45.03 57.15
C CYS A 9 26.09 -44.55 55.72
N ALA A 10 27.33 -44.78 55.28
CA ALA A 10 27.82 -44.55 53.92
C ALA A 10 27.96 -45.89 53.19
N SER A 11 27.66 -45.93 51.88
CA SER A 11 28.32 -46.82 50.90
C SER A 11 27.97 -46.50 49.44
N THR A 12 29.05 -46.38 48.66
CA THR A 12 29.34 -46.51 47.21
C THR A 12 28.38 -47.26 46.25
N GLY A 13 28.26 -46.74 45.01
CA GLY A 13 28.12 -47.54 43.77
C GLY A 13 27.24 -46.95 42.64
N PRO A 14 27.55 -47.13 41.34
CA PRO A 14 27.29 -46.13 40.29
C PRO A 14 26.09 -46.39 39.37
N SER A 15 25.53 -45.34 38.76
CA SER A 15 24.85 -45.46 37.46
C SER A 15 25.09 -44.21 36.61
N ARG A 16 25.77 -44.40 35.47
CA ARG A 16 25.78 -43.46 34.36
C ARG A 16 24.35 -43.22 33.87
N TYR A 17 23.95 -41.98 33.72
CA TYR A 17 23.27 -41.52 32.51
C TYR A 17 23.92 -40.21 32.09
N GLU A 18 24.31 -40.17 30.82
CA GLU A 18 24.88 -39.04 30.13
C GLU A 18 23.95 -37.83 30.25
N GLN A 19 24.50 -36.67 30.59
CA GLN A 19 23.92 -35.42 30.13
C GLN A 19 25.06 -34.57 29.59
N THR A 20 25.49 -34.91 28.37
CA THR A 20 26.13 -33.98 27.47
C THR A 20 25.10 -32.94 27.05
N ASP A 21 24.79 -31.97 27.91
CA ASP A 21 24.26 -30.71 27.40
C ASP A 21 25.44 -29.91 26.86
N SER A 22 25.91 -30.35 25.70
CA SER A 22 26.71 -29.53 24.83
C SER A 22 25.91 -28.26 24.57
N ALA A 23 26.55 -27.09 24.62
CA ALA A 23 25.92 -25.80 24.32
C ALA A 23 25.11 -25.80 23.00
N THR A 24 25.39 -26.75 22.10
CA THR A 24 24.62 -27.04 20.88
C THR A 24 23.19 -27.56 21.09
N SER A 25 22.86 -28.31 22.15
CA SER A 25 21.49 -28.78 22.40
C SER A 25 20.57 -27.65 22.89
N ALA A 26 21.12 -26.74 23.69
CA ALA A 26 20.41 -25.55 24.17
C ALA A 26 20.12 -24.54 23.04
N CYS A 27 21.04 -24.37 22.08
CA CYS A 27 20.86 -23.46 20.95
C CYS A 27 19.82 -23.94 19.92
N LEU A 28 19.58 -25.26 19.83
CA LEU A 28 18.54 -25.80 18.96
C LEU A 28 17.11 -25.43 19.41
N ARG A 29 16.93 -25.06 20.69
CA ARG A 29 15.62 -24.75 21.29
C ARG A 29 15.39 -23.25 21.53
N ASN A 30 16.43 -22.42 21.43
CA ASN A 30 16.31 -20.97 21.63
C ASN A 30 17.04 -20.18 20.53
N PRO A 31 16.31 -19.47 19.65
CA PRO A 31 16.91 -18.73 18.54
C PRO A 31 17.74 -17.52 18.96
N ALA A 32 17.67 -17.09 20.24
CA ALA A 32 18.49 -15.99 20.76
C ALA A 32 19.99 -16.30 20.77
N CYS A 33 20.38 -17.58 20.77
CA CYS A 33 21.79 -17.98 20.85
C CYS A 33 22.57 -17.83 19.54
N TYR A 34 21.90 -17.55 18.42
CA TYR A 34 22.55 -17.33 17.12
C TYR A 34 23.04 -15.90 16.91
N ASN A 35 22.68 -14.96 17.81
CA ASN A 35 22.96 -13.53 17.66
C ASN A 35 23.89 -13.01 18.77
N LEU A 36 24.97 -13.72 19.07
CA LEU A 36 26.05 -13.18 19.91
C LEU A 36 27.20 -12.72 19.01
N PRO A 37 27.55 -11.42 19.01
CA PRO A 37 28.70 -10.92 18.26
C PRO A 37 29.97 -11.18 19.07
N GLY A 38 30.76 -12.15 18.62
CA GLY A 38 32.07 -12.46 19.18
C GLY A 38 32.83 -13.42 18.27
N ASN A 39 34.03 -13.02 17.86
CA ASN A 39 34.81 -13.69 16.82
C ASN A 39 35.32 -15.09 17.27
N GLU A 40 35.51 -15.95 16.26
CA GLU A 40 36.32 -17.18 16.24
C GLU A 40 35.64 -18.50 16.67
N ALA A 41 34.88 -19.07 15.74
CA ALA A 41 34.90 -20.51 15.48
C ALA A 41 34.55 -20.77 14.00
N VAL A 42 35.50 -20.52 13.10
CA VAL A 42 35.38 -20.98 11.70
C VAL A 42 35.71 -22.47 11.69
N LEU A 43 34.68 -23.32 11.78
CA LEU A 43 34.81 -24.74 11.43
C LEU A 43 34.76 -24.88 9.89
N PRO A 44 35.86 -25.23 9.19
CA PRO A 44 35.97 -25.08 7.72
C PRO A 44 35.20 -26.13 6.90
N TRP A 45 34.39 -26.98 7.55
CA TRP A 45 33.85 -28.21 6.97
C TRP A 45 32.36 -28.42 7.21
N VAL A 46 31.67 -27.47 7.84
CA VAL A 46 30.21 -27.46 7.95
C VAL A 46 29.71 -26.12 7.43
N GLY A 47 29.26 -26.04 6.18
CA GLY A 47 28.71 -24.76 5.70
C GLY A 47 28.21 -24.63 4.27
N GLN A 48 28.47 -25.59 3.37
CA GLN A 48 27.78 -25.57 2.06
C GLN A 48 26.36 -26.15 2.14
N ALA A 49 26.10 -27.07 3.08
CA ALA A 49 24.76 -27.62 3.30
C ALA A 49 23.86 -26.76 4.22
N ALA A 50 24.45 -25.86 5.03
CA ALA A 50 23.70 -25.01 5.97
C ALA A 50 23.27 -23.65 5.39
N ARG A 51 23.68 -23.31 4.16
CA ARG A 51 23.22 -22.08 3.47
C ARG A 51 21.88 -22.25 2.75
N ALA A 52 21.19 -23.36 2.98
CA ALA A 52 19.93 -23.70 2.32
C ALA A 52 18.78 -23.83 3.34
N ALA A 53 18.52 -22.81 4.16
CA ALA A 53 17.30 -22.77 4.99
C ALA A 53 16.91 -21.37 5.49
N ALA A 54 17.25 -20.30 4.75
CA ALA A 54 16.62 -19.00 4.91
C ALA A 54 15.81 -18.68 3.65
N THR A 55 14.95 -19.62 3.23
CA THR A 55 13.79 -19.25 2.42
C THR A 55 12.84 -18.51 3.35
N ALA A 56 13.04 -17.20 3.46
CA ALA A 56 11.96 -16.32 3.85
C ALA A 56 10.85 -16.53 2.83
N SER A 57 9.91 -17.43 3.15
CA SER A 57 8.57 -17.35 2.58
C SER A 57 8.05 -16.00 3.06
N ALA A 58 8.31 -14.96 2.27
CA ALA A 58 7.69 -13.66 2.42
C ALA A 58 6.21 -13.92 2.18
N THR A 59 5.50 -14.27 3.23
CA THR A 59 4.05 -14.34 3.21
C THR A 59 3.61 -12.97 2.74
N LEU A 60 2.95 -12.90 1.58
CA LEU A 60 2.43 -11.66 1.01
C LEU A 60 1.62 -10.94 2.09
N ARG A 61 2.20 -9.90 2.70
CA ARG A 61 1.48 -9.08 3.66
C ARG A 61 0.56 -8.17 2.86
N VAL A 62 -0.72 -8.47 2.88
CA VAL A 62 -1.78 -7.64 2.29
C VAL A 62 -2.38 -6.76 3.39
N LEU A 63 -2.97 -5.63 3.00
CA LEU A 63 -3.65 -4.76 3.95
C LEU A 63 -4.92 -5.45 4.45
N GLU A 64 -5.18 -5.35 5.75
CA GLU A 64 -6.45 -5.84 6.30
C GLU A 64 -7.60 -4.86 5.99
N ALA A 65 -8.84 -5.31 6.18
CA ALA A 65 -10.01 -4.47 5.92
C ALA A 65 -10.00 -3.15 6.71
N ALA A 66 -9.49 -3.16 7.95
CA ALA A 66 -9.35 -1.96 8.77
C ALA A 66 -8.31 -0.98 8.20
N ASP A 67 -7.20 -1.49 7.65
CA ASP A 67 -6.19 -0.66 7.01
C ASP A 67 -6.72 -0.04 5.71
N VAL A 68 -7.42 -0.83 4.88
CA VAL A 68 -8.06 -0.33 3.66
C VAL A 68 -9.08 0.76 4.01
N ALA A 69 -9.94 0.55 5.01
CA ALA A 69 -10.90 1.55 5.44
C ALA A 69 -10.23 2.84 5.96
N ARG A 70 -9.12 2.71 6.68
CA ARG A 70 -8.32 3.85 7.14
C ARG A 70 -7.71 4.62 5.96
N ILE A 71 -7.16 3.92 4.98
CA ILE A 71 -6.59 4.54 3.78
C ILE A 71 -7.69 5.23 2.97
N GLU A 72 -8.85 4.60 2.79
CA GLU A 72 -9.99 5.22 2.13
C GLU A 72 -10.45 6.50 2.80
N TYR A 73 -10.53 6.51 4.13
CA TYR A 73 -10.81 7.73 4.89
C TYR A 73 -9.77 8.82 4.59
N LEU A 74 -8.48 8.49 4.64
CA LEU A 74 -7.42 9.46 4.34
C LEU A 74 -7.44 9.95 2.88
N LEU A 75 -7.78 9.08 1.92
CA LEU A 75 -7.96 9.50 0.52
C LEU A 75 -9.08 10.53 0.40
N VAL A 76 -10.20 10.33 1.08
CA VAL A 76 -11.30 11.29 1.11
C VAL A 76 -10.86 12.62 1.72
N GLU A 77 -10.13 12.59 2.83
CA GLU A 77 -9.60 13.83 3.44
C GLU A 77 -8.61 14.54 2.50
N CYS A 78 -7.73 13.82 1.81
CA CYS A 78 -6.85 14.40 0.80
C CYS A 78 -7.62 15.02 -0.37
N ALA A 79 -8.71 14.40 -0.83
CA ALA A 79 -9.56 14.96 -1.88
C ALA A 79 -10.26 16.25 -1.40
N LYS A 80 -10.81 16.26 -0.18
CA LYS A 80 -11.43 17.46 0.42
C LYS A 80 -10.43 18.59 0.57
N GLU A 81 -9.26 18.28 1.10
CA GLU A 81 -8.21 19.25 1.34
C GLU A 81 -7.68 19.85 0.04
N ALA A 82 -7.45 19.01 -0.98
CA ALA A 82 -7.07 19.47 -2.31
C ALA A 82 -8.13 20.38 -2.93
N ASN A 83 -9.41 19.98 -2.84
CA ASN A 83 -10.51 20.81 -3.34
C ASN A 83 -10.58 22.15 -2.62
N PHE A 84 -10.48 22.16 -1.29
CA PHE A 84 -10.49 23.38 -0.47
C PHE A 84 -9.30 24.28 -0.79
N LYS A 85 -8.07 23.81 -0.61
CA LYS A 85 -6.85 24.62 -0.77
C LYS A 85 -6.69 25.18 -2.18
N VAL A 86 -7.08 24.42 -3.22
CA VAL A 86 -7.04 24.93 -4.58
C VAL A 86 -8.11 26.00 -4.79
N ASN A 87 -9.36 25.78 -4.35
CA ASN A 87 -10.40 26.80 -4.53
C ASN A 87 -10.05 28.09 -3.76
N GLU A 88 -9.57 27.99 -2.54
CA GLU A 88 -9.09 29.12 -1.72
C GLU A 88 -8.01 29.93 -2.45
N ARG A 89 -7.01 29.25 -3.02
CA ARG A 89 -5.92 29.91 -3.75
C ARG A 89 -6.42 30.61 -5.02
N GLU A 90 -7.31 29.96 -5.77
CA GLU A 90 -7.73 30.44 -7.09
C GLU A 90 -8.85 31.50 -7.02
N TYR A 91 -9.68 31.47 -5.98
CA TYR A 91 -10.91 32.29 -5.89
C TYR A 91 -11.00 33.13 -4.62
N GLY A 92 -10.22 32.84 -3.59
CA GLY A 92 -10.29 33.46 -2.27
C GLY A 92 -11.21 32.74 -1.29
N GLU A 93 -11.25 33.24 -0.06
CA GLU A 93 -11.87 32.57 1.09
C GLU A 93 -13.35 32.23 0.88
N GLY A 94 -13.68 30.96 1.08
CA GLY A 94 -15.03 30.40 1.00
C GLY A 94 -15.62 30.33 -0.42
N LYS A 95 -14.86 30.73 -1.44
CA LYS A 95 -15.35 30.82 -2.82
C LYS A 95 -15.08 29.52 -3.59
N ILE A 96 -16.09 29.09 -4.34
CA ILE A 96 -16.01 27.94 -5.24
C ILE A 96 -16.50 28.34 -6.64
N PRO A 97 -15.96 27.75 -7.71
CA PRO A 97 -16.40 28.06 -9.06
C PRO A 97 -17.84 27.59 -9.29
N ASP A 98 -18.62 28.41 -9.98
CA ASP A 98 -19.91 28.05 -10.54
C ASP A 98 -19.76 27.37 -11.91
N ASP A 99 -20.87 26.99 -12.53
CA ASP A 99 -20.89 26.26 -13.79
C ASP A 99 -20.29 27.07 -14.96
N ASP A 100 -20.45 28.39 -14.96
CA ASP A 100 -19.92 29.27 -16.00
C ASP A 100 -18.41 29.39 -15.87
N GLU A 101 -17.91 29.58 -14.66
CA GLU A 101 -16.49 29.59 -14.37
C GLU A 101 -15.85 28.23 -14.70
N CYS A 102 -16.51 27.11 -14.37
CA CYS A 102 -16.03 25.77 -14.72
C CYS A 102 -15.88 25.55 -16.23
N LYS A 103 -16.77 26.13 -17.04
CA LYS A 103 -16.82 25.97 -18.51
C LYS A 103 -16.01 27.03 -19.26
N ARG A 104 -15.60 28.11 -18.57
CA ARG A 104 -14.79 29.17 -19.17
C ARG A 104 -13.55 28.59 -19.84
N VAL A 105 -13.34 28.99 -21.10
CA VAL A 105 -12.15 28.60 -21.86
C VAL A 105 -10.96 29.41 -21.35
N VAL A 106 -9.90 28.72 -20.91
CA VAL A 106 -8.69 29.33 -20.36
C VAL A 106 -7.51 29.30 -21.33
N GLY A 107 -7.66 28.60 -22.45
CA GLY A 107 -6.62 28.49 -23.48
C GLY A 107 -6.97 27.43 -24.51
N LYS A 108 -5.96 27.02 -25.27
CA LYS A 108 -6.02 25.92 -26.22
C LYS A 108 -4.85 24.97 -25.99
N ASP A 109 -5.07 23.68 -26.22
CA ASP A 109 -4.00 22.68 -26.17
C ASP A 109 -3.14 22.71 -27.45
N LYS A 110 -2.16 21.80 -27.53
CA LYS A 110 -1.22 21.68 -28.66
C LYS A 110 -1.91 21.38 -30.00
N ASP A 111 -3.11 20.81 -29.96
CA ASP A 111 -3.90 20.43 -31.14
C ASP A 111 -4.98 21.51 -31.45
N GLY A 112 -4.98 22.61 -30.69
CA GLY A 112 -5.89 23.74 -30.86
C GLY A 112 -7.25 23.57 -30.19
N LEU A 113 -7.46 22.51 -29.42
CA LEU A 113 -8.71 22.24 -28.72
C LEU A 113 -8.84 23.12 -27.48
N PRO A 114 -10.04 23.63 -27.17
CA PRO A 114 -10.24 24.52 -26.02
C PRO A 114 -9.98 23.79 -24.70
N ILE A 115 -9.21 24.43 -23.83
CA ILE A 115 -9.01 23.97 -22.44
C ILE A 115 -10.04 24.70 -21.58
N ALA A 116 -10.96 23.96 -20.97
CA ALA A 116 -11.90 24.50 -20.01
C ALA A 116 -11.26 24.64 -18.62
N ARG A 117 -11.68 25.65 -17.85
CA ARG A 117 -11.17 25.90 -16.49
C ARG A 117 -11.29 24.68 -15.57
N GLN A 118 -12.35 23.88 -15.70
CA GLN A 118 -12.51 22.64 -14.94
C GLN A 118 -11.36 21.64 -15.14
N MET A 119 -10.73 21.61 -16.32
CA MET A 119 -9.59 20.73 -16.62
C MET A 119 -8.35 21.19 -15.87
N GLU A 120 -8.10 22.51 -15.88
CA GLU A 120 -6.99 23.13 -15.15
C GLU A 120 -7.15 22.96 -13.64
N LEU A 121 -8.34 23.25 -13.10
CA LEU A 121 -8.65 23.04 -11.69
C LEU A 121 -8.51 21.57 -11.28
N GLY A 122 -8.96 20.65 -12.14
CA GLY A 122 -8.78 19.22 -11.94
C GLY A 122 -7.31 18.87 -11.75
N LYS A 123 -6.44 19.30 -12.68
CA LYS A 123 -4.99 19.08 -12.59
C LYS A 123 -4.39 19.63 -11.29
N LEU A 124 -4.70 20.87 -10.94
CA LEU A 124 -4.21 21.50 -9.71
C LEU A 124 -4.65 20.74 -8.45
N LYS A 125 -5.85 20.16 -8.46
CA LYS A 125 -6.39 19.37 -7.34
C LYS A 125 -5.75 17.98 -7.27
N HIS A 126 -5.50 17.30 -8.40
CA HIS A 126 -4.71 16.06 -8.40
C HIS A 126 -3.31 16.31 -7.84
N ASP A 127 -2.61 17.36 -8.29
CA ASP A 127 -1.26 17.69 -7.81
C ASP A 127 -1.24 17.91 -6.29
N ARG A 128 -2.27 18.57 -5.72
CA ARG A 128 -2.37 18.74 -4.26
C ARG A 128 -2.76 17.43 -3.55
N ALA A 129 -3.69 16.66 -4.10
CA ALA A 129 -4.13 15.40 -3.53
C ALA A 129 -2.97 14.40 -3.43
N PHE A 130 -2.16 14.27 -4.49
CA PHE A 130 -0.99 13.38 -4.48
C PHE A 130 0.04 13.77 -3.42
N ARG A 131 0.28 15.06 -3.20
CA ARG A 131 1.14 15.52 -2.09
C ARG A 131 0.57 15.10 -0.75
N CYS A 132 -0.74 15.27 -0.53
CA CYS A 132 -1.39 14.82 0.69
C CYS A 132 -1.29 13.28 0.86
N VAL A 133 -1.50 12.49 -0.21
CA VAL A 133 -1.34 11.02 -0.15
C VAL A 133 0.09 10.66 0.26
N GLN A 134 1.09 11.36 -0.28
CA GLN A 134 2.49 11.14 0.09
C GLN A 134 2.74 11.46 1.59
N GLU A 135 2.21 12.57 2.08
CA GLU A 135 2.40 13.10 3.44
C GLU A 135 1.68 12.23 4.50
N GLU A 136 0.44 11.82 4.21
CA GLU A 136 -0.47 11.22 5.18
C GLU A 136 -0.61 9.71 5.05
N ILE A 137 -0.55 9.17 3.82
CA ILE A 137 -0.85 7.76 3.55
C ILE A 137 0.45 6.98 3.35
N VAL A 138 1.30 7.38 2.40
CA VAL A 138 2.55 6.66 2.11
C VAL A 138 3.48 6.66 3.33
N ARG A 139 3.47 7.72 4.14
CA ARG A 139 4.21 7.76 5.41
C ARG A 139 3.78 6.66 6.39
N LEU A 140 2.51 6.28 6.39
CA LEU A 140 1.95 5.26 7.30
C LEU A 140 1.99 3.85 6.68
N PHE A 141 1.90 3.76 5.36
CA PHE A 141 1.82 2.51 4.59
C PHE A 141 2.86 2.48 3.45
N PRO A 142 4.17 2.63 3.74
CA PRO A 142 5.19 2.92 2.73
C PRO A 142 5.36 1.83 1.67
N ASP A 143 5.10 0.57 2.03
CA ASP A 143 5.30 -0.57 1.13
C ASP A 143 4.03 -1.06 0.44
N HIS A 144 2.88 -0.40 0.67
CA HIS A 144 1.57 -0.89 0.24
C HIS A 144 0.84 0.03 -0.72
N VAL A 145 1.39 1.21 -1.00
CA VAL A 145 0.71 2.28 -1.73
C VAL A 145 1.59 2.78 -2.86
N SER A 146 1.07 2.71 -4.07
CA SER A 146 1.68 3.33 -5.25
C SER A 146 0.84 4.53 -5.70
N ILE A 147 1.49 5.68 -5.89
CA ILE A 147 0.89 6.87 -6.50
C ILE A 147 1.21 6.86 -7.99
N GLU A 148 0.17 7.03 -8.81
CA GLU A 148 0.27 7.12 -10.26
C GLU A 148 1.02 5.95 -10.95
N PRO A 149 0.90 4.68 -10.50
CA PRO A 149 1.57 3.56 -11.16
C PRO A 149 1.00 3.35 -12.56
N ARG A 150 1.82 2.78 -13.45
CA ARG A 150 1.42 2.49 -14.82
C ARG A 150 1.47 1.00 -15.09
N TYR A 151 0.34 0.43 -15.48
CA TYR A 151 0.20 -0.97 -15.85
C TYR A 151 -0.08 -1.11 -17.34
N GLY A 152 0.58 -2.07 -17.99
CA GLY A 152 0.34 -2.39 -19.41
C GLY A 152 0.33 -3.89 -19.66
N PRO A 153 -0.10 -4.32 -20.86
CA PRO A 153 -0.15 -5.72 -21.22
C PRO A 153 1.21 -6.40 -21.01
N ASN A 154 1.19 -7.58 -20.41
CA ASN A 154 2.35 -8.43 -20.20
C ASN A 154 2.23 -9.69 -21.06
N ASP A 155 2.95 -9.69 -22.18
CA ASP A 155 2.93 -10.76 -23.19
C ASP A 155 3.32 -12.14 -22.62
N LYS A 156 4.06 -12.18 -21.50
CA LYS A 156 4.51 -13.45 -20.88
C LYS A 156 3.45 -14.10 -19.99
N SER A 157 2.62 -13.30 -19.32
CA SER A 157 1.62 -13.80 -18.37
C SER A 157 0.18 -13.72 -18.90
N GLY A 158 -0.04 -13.02 -20.01
CA GLY A 158 -1.39 -12.78 -20.56
C GLY A 158 -2.22 -11.78 -19.75
N GLY A 159 -1.63 -11.13 -18.74
CA GLY A 159 -2.26 -10.14 -17.87
C GLY A 159 -1.66 -8.74 -18.02
N TYR A 160 -1.67 -7.98 -16.94
CA TYR A 160 -1.05 -6.66 -16.85
C TYR A 160 0.11 -6.66 -15.85
N ALA A 161 1.11 -5.82 -16.08
CA ALA A 161 2.22 -5.60 -15.16
C ALA A 161 2.70 -4.14 -15.23
N LEU A 162 3.47 -3.71 -14.23
CA LEU A 162 4.13 -2.41 -14.25
C LEU A 162 4.91 -2.19 -15.55
N THR A 163 4.78 -0.99 -16.12
CA THR A 163 5.43 -0.63 -17.38
C THR A 163 5.76 0.85 -17.49
N GLY A 164 6.83 1.16 -18.22
CA GLY A 164 7.12 2.52 -18.68
C GLY A 164 6.43 2.88 -20.00
N ARG A 165 5.76 1.92 -20.68
CA ARG A 165 5.14 2.13 -21.98
C ARG A 165 3.80 2.84 -21.84
N TRP A 166 3.60 3.93 -22.59
CA TRP A 166 2.35 4.69 -22.60
C TRP A 166 1.22 3.99 -23.36
N THR A 167 1.53 3.44 -24.53
CA THR A 167 0.56 2.83 -25.44
C THR A 167 -0.15 1.64 -24.77
N LYS A 168 -1.49 1.65 -24.80
CA LYS A 168 -2.38 0.63 -24.21
C LYS A 168 -2.19 0.40 -22.69
N SER A 169 -1.53 1.34 -22.00
CA SER A 169 -1.41 1.28 -20.56
C SER A 169 -2.61 1.90 -19.84
N MET A 170 -2.66 1.65 -18.54
CA MET A 170 -3.57 2.23 -17.56
C MET A 170 -2.74 2.89 -16.47
N LYS A 171 -3.18 4.05 -16.01
CA LYS A 171 -2.49 4.84 -14.98
C LYS A 171 -3.50 5.30 -13.93
N PRO A 172 -3.88 4.41 -12.99
CA PRO A 172 -4.67 4.83 -11.84
C PRO A 172 -3.91 5.81 -10.96
N ASP A 173 -4.65 6.60 -10.19
CA ASP A 173 -4.06 7.60 -9.29
C ASP A 173 -3.43 6.98 -8.06
N VAL A 174 -4.11 6.02 -7.43
CA VAL A 174 -3.63 5.33 -6.23
C VAL A 174 -3.97 3.85 -6.33
N VAL A 175 -2.97 3.01 -6.05
CA VAL A 175 -3.14 1.57 -5.99
C VAL A 175 -2.63 1.05 -4.67
N LEU A 176 -3.48 0.26 -4.01
CA LEU A 176 -3.11 -0.54 -2.85
C LEU A 176 -2.66 -1.91 -3.32
N HIS A 177 -1.56 -2.40 -2.77
CA HIS A 177 -0.97 -3.67 -3.16
C HIS A 177 -0.33 -4.38 -1.97
N ALA A 178 0.02 -5.66 -2.17
CA ALA A 178 0.80 -6.40 -1.19
C ALA A 178 2.15 -5.71 -0.93
N SER A 179 2.67 -5.86 0.29
CA SER A 179 3.91 -5.23 0.76
C SER A 179 5.06 -5.46 -0.22
N GLY A 180 5.62 -4.37 -0.75
CA GLY A 180 6.75 -4.37 -1.67
C GLY A 180 6.46 -4.96 -3.05
N GLN A 181 5.19 -5.22 -3.40
CA GLN A 181 4.80 -5.92 -4.63
C GLN A 181 3.68 -5.18 -5.39
N PRO A 182 4.02 -4.14 -6.16
CA PRO A 182 3.03 -3.31 -6.87
C PRO A 182 2.19 -4.02 -7.93
N ASP A 183 2.63 -5.18 -8.43
CA ASP A 183 1.87 -6.01 -9.36
C ASP A 183 0.80 -6.88 -8.64
N GLN A 184 0.87 -7.00 -7.31
CA GLN A 184 -0.10 -7.73 -6.47
C GLN A 184 -1.18 -6.75 -5.97
N ILE A 185 -2.01 -6.29 -6.90
CA ILE A 185 -3.03 -5.25 -6.67
C ILE A 185 -4.15 -5.76 -5.75
N GLN A 186 -4.47 -4.96 -4.74
CA GLN A 186 -5.59 -5.15 -3.82
C GLN A 186 -6.78 -4.26 -4.20
N CYS A 187 -6.58 -2.93 -4.19
CA CYS A 187 -7.61 -1.95 -4.54
C CYS A 187 -7.06 -0.84 -5.45
N ILE A 188 -7.94 -0.22 -6.25
CA ILE A 188 -7.59 0.84 -7.21
C ILE A 188 -8.52 2.03 -6.97
N TYR A 189 -7.94 3.23 -6.92
CA TYR A 189 -8.65 4.49 -6.72
C TYR A 189 -8.21 5.54 -7.73
N ASP A 190 -9.17 6.29 -8.24
CA ASP A 190 -8.96 7.51 -9.01
C ASP A 190 -9.59 8.71 -8.32
N PHE A 191 -8.85 9.79 -8.11
CA PHE A 191 -9.46 11.05 -7.71
C PHE A 191 -10.30 11.60 -8.86
N LYS A 192 -11.48 12.12 -8.52
CA LYS A 192 -12.28 12.95 -9.43
C LYS A 192 -12.68 14.23 -8.73
N PHE A 193 -12.42 15.35 -9.39
CA PHE A 193 -12.74 16.70 -8.90
C PHE A 193 -13.81 17.34 -9.78
N PRO A 194 -15.08 16.89 -9.70
CA PRO A 194 -16.16 17.45 -10.50
C PRO A 194 -16.33 18.95 -10.22
N CYS A 195 -16.53 19.73 -11.28
CA CYS A 195 -16.60 21.18 -11.21
C CYS A 195 -18.05 21.68 -11.29
N THR A 196 -18.83 21.18 -12.25
CA THR A 196 -20.22 21.62 -12.44
C THR A 196 -21.16 21.02 -11.40
N LYS A 197 -22.28 21.68 -11.15
CA LYS A 197 -23.32 21.21 -10.21
C LYS A 197 -23.79 19.79 -10.53
N LEU A 198 -24.03 19.49 -11.81
CA LEU A 198 -24.47 18.16 -12.25
C LEU A 198 -23.40 17.09 -11.98
N SER A 199 -22.14 17.33 -12.36
CA SER A 199 -21.06 16.36 -12.14
C SER A 199 -20.71 16.17 -10.66
N LYS A 200 -20.96 17.18 -9.81
CA LYS A 200 -20.80 17.07 -8.35
C LYS A 200 -21.90 16.19 -7.72
N ALA A 201 -23.10 16.20 -8.29
CA ALA A 201 -24.24 15.41 -7.80
C ALA A 201 -24.17 13.95 -8.24
N ASP A 202 -23.62 13.70 -9.44
CA ASP A 202 -23.40 12.35 -9.95
C ASP A 202 -22.04 12.27 -10.69
N PRO A 203 -20.95 11.96 -9.98
CA PRO A 203 -19.62 11.87 -10.58
C PRO A 203 -19.44 10.61 -11.47
N LEU A 204 -20.34 9.63 -11.37
CA LEU A 204 -20.35 8.44 -12.24
C LEU A 204 -21.16 8.65 -13.52
N SER A 205 -21.90 9.76 -13.66
CA SER A 205 -22.66 10.06 -14.87
C SER A 205 -21.77 10.26 -16.12
N ASN A 206 -20.46 10.41 -15.93
CA ASN A 206 -19.50 10.57 -17.02
C ASN A 206 -19.11 9.19 -17.60
N SER A 207 -19.47 8.95 -18.86
CA SER A 207 -19.17 7.72 -19.58
C SER A 207 -17.68 7.38 -19.66
N ASP A 208 -16.80 8.39 -19.72
CA ASP A 208 -15.35 8.18 -19.75
C ASP A 208 -14.85 7.66 -18.40
N THR A 209 -15.46 8.12 -17.30
CA THR A 209 -15.16 7.62 -15.95
C THR A 209 -15.59 6.16 -15.81
N LEU A 210 -16.80 5.81 -16.25
CA LEU A 210 -17.27 4.42 -16.25
C LEU A 210 -16.41 3.52 -17.14
N THR A 211 -16.03 4.00 -18.32
CA THR A 211 -15.14 3.28 -19.23
C THR A 211 -13.77 3.04 -18.59
N GLN A 212 -13.23 4.05 -17.92
CA GLN A 212 -11.96 3.96 -17.21
C GLN A 212 -12.01 2.94 -16.06
N LEU A 213 -13.02 3.03 -15.19
CA LEU A 213 -13.21 2.06 -14.10
C LEU A 213 -13.43 0.65 -14.63
N GLY A 214 -14.17 0.51 -15.73
CA GLY A 214 -14.37 -0.76 -16.44
C GLY A 214 -13.04 -1.38 -16.87
N ARG A 215 -12.11 -0.59 -17.42
CA ARG A 215 -10.76 -1.07 -17.78
C ARG A 215 -9.94 -1.46 -16.55
N TYR A 216 -10.07 -0.74 -15.43
CA TYR A 216 -9.35 -1.09 -14.19
C TYR A 216 -9.82 -2.41 -13.55
N LYS A 217 -11.02 -2.91 -13.90
CA LYS A 217 -11.45 -4.25 -13.46
C LYS A 217 -10.50 -5.35 -13.96
N ASP A 218 -9.78 -5.11 -15.06
CA ASP A 218 -8.79 -6.05 -15.58
C ASP A 218 -7.48 -6.09 -14.75
N LEU A 219 -7.26 -5.10 -13.88
CA LEU A 219 -6.07 -4.97 -13.03
C LEU A 219 -6.27 -5.53 -11.62
N GLY A 220 -7.46 -5.34 -11.03
CA GLY A 220 -7.73 -5.67 -9.63
C GLY A 220 -8.54 -6.96 -9.45
N ARG A 221 -8.37 -7.63 -8.30
CA ARG A 221 -9.13 -8.87 -7.97
C ARG A 221 -9.96 -8.81 -6.69
N ASN A 222 -9.63 -7.94 -5.73
CA ASN A 222 -10.27 -7.93 -4.40
C ASN A 222 -11.27 -6.78 -4.21
N CYS A 223 -10.97 -5.59 -4.72
CA CYS A 223 -11.84 -4.42 -4.61
C CYS A 223 -12.32 -4.00 -6.00
N LYS A 224 -13.60 -3.62 -6.10
CA LYS A 224 -14.05 -2.90 -7.29
C LYS A 224 -13.30 -1.57 -7.38
N PRO A 225 -12.75 -1.21 -8.56
CA PRO A 225 -12.16 0.12 -8.77
C PRO A 225 -13.14 1.20 -8.33
N ALA A 226 -12.62 2.23 -7.66
CA ALA A 226 -13.43 3.30 -7.10
C ALA A 226 -12.92 4.65 -7.58
N ILE A 227 -13.82 5.64 -7.60
CA ILE A 227 -13.42 7.04 -7.61
C ILE A 227 -13.49 7.61 -6.20
N VAL A 228 -12.63 8.57 -5.91
CA VAL A 228 -12.64 9.35 -4.67
C VAL A 228 -12.97 10.79 -5.02
N THR A 229 -14.07 11.30 -4.45
CA THR A 229 -14.52 12.67 -4.66
C THR A 229 -14.59 13.43 -3.34
N PRO A 230 -14.37 14.75 -3.34
CA PRO A 230 -14.48 15.54 -2.12
C PRO A 230 -15.92 15.62 -1.60
N GLN A 231 -16.94 15.49 -2.45
CA GLN A 231 -18.35 15.61 -2.07
C GLN A 231 -18.97 14.29 -1.60
N MET A 232 -18.62 13.16 -2.23
CA MET A 232 -19.28 11.87 -1.99
C MET A 232 -18.35 10.84 -1.36
N GLY A 233 -17.06 11.16 -1.19
CA GLY A 233 -16.07 10.21 -0.69
C GLY A 233 -15.76 9.12 -1.72
N VAL A 234 -15.67 7.87 -1.26
CA VAL A 234 -15.38 6.71 -2.12
C VAL A 234 -16.66 6.24 -2.81
N VAL A 235 -16.68 6.28 -4.14
CA VAL A 235 -17.82 5.86 -4.97
C VAL A 235 -17.38 4.70 -5.88
N ARG A 236 -18.17 3.64 -5.94
CA ARG A 236 -17.92 2.42 -6.72
C ARG A 236 -19.10 2.16 -7.66
N GLU A 237 -18.83 1.49 -8.77
CA GLU A 237 -19.86 0.91 -9.66
C GLU A 237 -20.44 -0.40 -9.11
#